data_AF-A0A1H6IIW5-F1
#
_entry.id   AF-A0A1H6IIW5-F1
#
_cell.length_a   1.000
_cell.length_b   1.000
_cell.length_c   1.000
_cell.angle_alpha   90.00
_cell.angle_beta   90.00
_cell.angle_gamma   90.00
#
_symmetry.space_group_name_H-M   'P 1'
#
loop_
_entity.id
_entity.type
_entity.pdbx_description
1 polymer ?
#
loop_
_entity_poly.entity_id
_entity_poly.type
_entity_poly.pdbx_seq_one_letter_code
_entity_poly.pdbx_strand_id
1 'polypeptide(L)'
;MLRIDLYPLGRGPESLAAQFLYSSLTKTLNLAYMLKLVPLQQKIHYGFRKRVVARIAKVLLAPIPAKLMLSAIEYIRNREYAGNTLADSCGWFGRRQFFDEEWFRSSTMVGMGSGKFPAPEGFDHFLRLTYGDYMTPPPADQQEDEFRIADQYYLKPLRQIGILDA
;
A
#
# COMPACT_ATOMS: atom_id res chain seq x y z
N MET A 1 16.29 -8.94 -4.56
CA MET A 1 15.60 -7.64 -4.71
C MET A 1 14.79 -7.41 -3.44
N LEU A 2 15.27 -6.61 -2.50
CA LEU A 2 14.54 -6.27 -1.27
C LEU A 2 13.26 -5.53 -1.67
N ARG A 3 12.10 -6.07 -1.30
CA ARG A 3 10.79 -5.43 -1.48
C ARG A 3 10.45 -4.73 -0.16
N ILE A 4 11.05 -3.57 0.08
CA ILE A 4 10.54 -2.66 1.11
C ILE A 4 9.46 -1.85 0.41
N ASP A 5 8.23 -1.92 0.91
CA ASP A 5 7.12 -1.09 0.47
C ASP A 5 7.38 0.38 0.88
N LEU A 6 8.29 1.05 0.17
CA LEU A 6 8.54 2.47 0.31
C LEU A 6 7.49 3.23 -0.51
N TYR A 7 6.42 3.64 0.17
CA TYR A 7 5.46 4.56 -0.41
C TYR A 7 6.01 5.99 -0.34
N PRO A 8 5.84 6.80 -1.41
CA PRO A 8 6.22 8.20 -1.34
C PRO A 8 5.41 8.89 -0.24
N LEU A 9 6.12 9.43 0.75
CA LEU A 9 5.52 10.18 1.86
C LEU A 9 5.33 11.64 1.42
N GLY A 10 4.13 12.15 1.60
CA GLY A 10 3.80 13.57 1.47
C GLY A 10 3.29 14.12 2.80
N ARG A 11 3.16 15.45 2.91
CA ARG A 11 2.47 16.03 4.07
C ARG A 11 0.99 15.63 4.05
N GLY A 12 0.43 15.47 5.24
CA GLY A 12 -0.96 15.07 5.44
C GLY A 12 -1.67 15.95 6.47
N PRO A 13 -2.99 15.83 6.60
CA PRO A 13 -3.76 16.60 7.56
C PRO A 13 -3.47 16.19 9.02
N GLU A 14 -3.48 17.17 9.92
CA GLU A 14 -3.28 16.99 11.37
C GLU A 14 -4.54 16.47 12.09
N SER A 15 -5.73 16.94 11.72
CA SER A 15 -6.94 16.61 12.46
C SER A 15 -7.47 15.21 12.13
N LEU A 16 -7.98 14.50 13.14
CA LEU A 16 -8.47 13.12 12.97
C LEU A 16 -9.59 13.00 11.94
N ALA A 17 -10.50 13.98 11.90
CA ALA A 17 -11.58 14.01 10.92
C ALA A 17 -11.04 14.20 9.49
N ALA A 18 -10.05 15.07 9.31
CA ALA A 18 -9.43 15.30 8.01
C ALA A 18 -8.57 14.09 7.58
N GLN A 19 -7.87 13.43 8.51
CA GLN A 19 -7.17 12.17 8.25
C GLN A 19 -8.11 11.07 7.77
N PHE A 20 -9.26 10.92 8.43
CA PHE A 20 -10.28 9.96 8.00
C PHE A 20 -10.81 10.26 6.59
N LEU A 21 -11.15 11.52 6.32
CA LEU A 21 -11.63 11.96 5.01
C LEU A 21 -10.57 11.75 3.93
N TYR A 22 -9.34 12.17 4.20
CA TYR A 22 -8.18 11.98 3.33
C TYR A 22 -7.98 10.51 2.97
N SER A 23 -7.97 9.63 3.98
CA SER A 23 -7.79 8.19 3.78
C SER A 23 -8.90 7.58 2.93
N SER A 24 -10.14 7.98 3.21
CA SER A 24 -11.31 7.47 2.51
C SER A 24 -11.34 7.92 1.05
N LEU A 25 -11.01 9.19 0.79
CA LEU A 25 -10.95 9.75 -0.57
C LEU A 25 -9.81 9.12 -1.37
N THR A 26 -8.59 9.09 -0.84
CA THR A 26 -7.42 8.49 -1.50
C THR A 26 -7.65 7.02 -1.79
N LYS A 27 -8.16 6.24 -0.83
CA LYS A 27 -8.53 4.82 -1.03
C LYS A 27 -9.53 4.65 -2.16
N THR A 28 -10.60 5.45 -2.16
CA THR A 28 -11.68 5.35 -3.15
C THR A 28 -11.18 5.70 -4.55
N LEU A 29 -10.43 6.80 -4.68
CA LEU A 29 -9.85 7.22 -5.96
C LEU A 29 -8.82 6.22 -6.47
N ASN A 30 -7.90 5.74 -5.62
CA ASN A 30 -6.92 4.71 -5.99
C ASN A 30 -7.61 3.42 -6.43
N LEU A 31 -8.62 2.94 -5.69
CA LEU A 31 -9.36 1.73 -6.04
C LEU A 31 -10.11 1.90 -7.37
N ALA A 32 -10.78 3.04 -7.56
CA ALA A 32 -11.53 3.32 -8.77
C ALA A 32 -10.59 3.45 -9.98
N TYR A 33 -9.45 4.13 -9.84
CA TYR A 33 -8.42 4.23 -10.86
C TYR A 33 -7.86 2.86 -11.24
N MET A 34 -7.47 2.05 -10.25
CA MET A 34 -6.99 0.68 -10.46
C MET A 34 -8.06 -0.21 -11.12
N LEU A 35 -9.32 -0.08 -10.73
CA LEU A 35 -10.42 -0.84 -11.34
C LEU A 35 -10.63 -0.46 -12.80
N LYS A 36 -10.46 0.82 -13.14
CA LYS A 36 -10.57 1.30 -14.52
C LYS A 36 -9.45 0.71 -15.39
N LEU A 37 -8.21 0.76 -14.92
CA LEU A 37 -7.05 0.32 -15.71
C LEU A 37 -6.88 -1.20 -15.79
N VAL A 38 -7.02 -1.91 -14.66
CA VAL A 38 -6.70 -3.33 -14.63
C VAL A 38 -7.82 -4.14 -15.30
N PRO A 39 -7.50 -5.01 -16.28
CA PRO A 39 -8.45 -5.96 -16.82
C PRO A 39 -8.96 -6.90 -15.73
N LEU A 40 -10.28 -7.13 -15.67
CA LEU A 40 -10.87 -7.96 -14.61
C LEU A 40 -10.38 -9.42 -14.65
N GLN A 41 -9.95 -9.89 -15.82
CA GLN A 41 -9.38 -11.22 -16.03
C GLN A 41 -8.07 -11.41 -15.26
N GLN A 42 -7.29 -10.33 -15.07
CA GLN A 42 -6.05 -10.37 -14.29
C GLN A 42 -6.30 -10.37 -12.78
N LYS A 43 -7.53 -10.10 -12.32
CA LYS A 43 -7.92 -10.17 -10.91
C LYS A 43 -8.36 -11.59 -10.52
N ILE A 44 -7.44 -12.54 -10.67
CA ILE A 44 -7.65 -13.97 -10.45
C ILE A 44 -8.19 -14.32 -9.05
N HIS A 45 -7.86 -13.51 -8.05
CA HIS A 45 -8.30 -13.67 -6.65
C HIS A 45 -9.75 -13.20 -6.38
N TYR A 46 -10.45 -12.61 -7.35
CA TYR A 46 -11.83 -12.17 -7.15
C TYR A 46 -12.80 -13.36 -7.23
N GLY A 47 -13.57 -13.60 -6.17
CA GLY A 47 -14.73 -14.50 -6.21
C GLY A 47 -15.89 -13.94 -7.05
N PHE A 48 -16.92 -14.74 -7.32
CA PHE A 48 -18.04 -14.38 -8.21
C PHE A 48 -18.68 -13.03 -7.87
N ARG A 49 -19.06 -12.82 -6.60
CA ARG A 49 -19.67 -11.55 -6.13
C ARG A 49 -18.76 -10.34 -6.39
N LYS A 50 -17.47 -10.45 -6.06
CA LYS A 50 -16.48 -9.38 -6.30
C LYS A 50 -16.33 -9.08 -7.79
N ARG A 51 -16.39 -10.09 -8.67
CA ARG A 51 -16.36 -9.88 -10.13
C ARG A 51 -17.60 -9.13 -10.62
N VAL A 52 -18.80 -9.47 -10.14
CA VAL A 52 -20.03 -8.76 -10.50
C VAL A 52 -19.97 -7.30 -10.08
N VAL A 53 -19.64 -7.03 -8.81
CA VAL A 53 -19.48 -5.66 -8.30
C VAL A 53 -18.42 -4.87 -9.09
N ALA A 54 -17.27 -5.49 -9.36
CA ALA A 54 -16.20 -4.86 -10.13
C ALA A 54 -16.61 -4.55 -11.58
N ARG A 55 -17.42 -5.40 -12.22
CA ARG A 55 -17.99 -5.12 -13.55
C ARG A 55 -18.91 -3.91 -13.52
N ILE A 56 -19.86 -3.88 -12.58
CA ILE A 56 -20.81 -2.77 -12.43
C ILE A 56 -20.05 -1.47 -12.19
N ALA A 57 -19.13 -1.46 -11.23
CA ALA A 57 -18.32 -0.28 -10.93
C ALA A 57 -17.45 0.15 -12.12
N LYS A 58 -16.90 -0.79 -12.90
CA LYS A 58 -16.11 -0.45 -14.11
C LYS A 58 -16.99 0.19 -15.19
N VAL A 59 -18.24 -0.24 -15.35
CA VAL A 59 -19.22 0.39 -16.25
C VAL A 59 -19.56 1.81 -15.77
N LEU A 60 -19.84 1.98 -14.48
CA LEU A 60 -20.12 3.29 -13.89
C LEU A 60 -18.94 4.27 -13.98
N LEU A 61 -17.71 3.75 -13.90
CA LEU A 61 -16.47 4.53 -14.04
C LEU A 61 -16.06 4.73 -15.51
N ALA A 62 -16.68 4.05 -16.47
CA ALA A 62 -16.35 4.16 -17.89
C ALA A 62 -16.34 5.62 -18.41
N PRO A 63 -17.35 6.47 -18.12
CA PRO A 63 -17.37 7.84 -18.62
C PRO A 63 -16.35 8.78 -17.94
N ILE A 64 -15.79 8.40 -16.79
CA ILE A 64 -14.84 9.25 -16.04
C ILE A 64 -13.43 9.06 -16.60
N PRO A 65 -12.78 10.07 -17.21
CA PRO A 65 -11.42 9.93 -17.72
C PRO A 65 -10.41 9.57 -16.61
N ALA A 66 -9.51 8.63 -16.88
CA ALA A 66 -8.48 8.22 -15.92
C ALA A 66 -7.60 9.39 -15.46
N LYS A 67 -7.33 10.35 -16.36
CA LYS A 67 -6.59 11.58 -16.06
C LYS A 67 -7.28 12.44 -14.99
N LEU A 68 -8.60 12.55 -14.98
CA LEU A 68 -9.31 13.31 -13.93
C LEU A 68 -9.12 12.67 -12.55
N MET A 69 -9.10 11.33 -12.49
CA MET A 69 -8.89 10.60 -11.23
C MET A 69 -7.47 10.80 -10.72
N LEU A 70 -6.47 10.71 -11.60
CA LEU A 70 -5.07 11.04 -11.31
C LEU A 70 -4.92 12.47 -10.82
N SER A 71 -5.46 13.44 -11.55
CA SER A 71 -5.38 14.85 -11.16
C SER A 71 -6.08 15.12 -9.83
N ALA A 72 -7.19 14.43 -9.51
CA ALA A 72 -7.81 14.52 -8.20
C ALA A 72 -6.93 13.93 -7.09
N ILE A 73 -6.27 12.80 -7.34
CA ILE A 73 -5.31 12.19 -6.40
C ILE A 73 -4.13 13.13 -6.18
N GLU A 74 -3.54 13.67 -7.25
CA GLU A 74 -2.42 14.61 -7.18
C GLU A 74 -2.80 15.91 -6.47
N TYR A 75 -4.00 16.46 -6.75
CA TYR A 75 -4.51 17.63 -6.06
C TYR A 75 -4.62 17.42 -4.54
N ILE A 76 -5.11 16.24 -4.12
CA ILE A 76 -5.19 15.89 -2.71
C ILE A 76 -3.78 15.71 -2.12
N ARG A 77 -2.87 15.04 -2.83
CA ARG A 77 -1.51 14.76 -2.33
C ARG A 77 -0.62 15.99 -2.23
N ASN A 78 -0.74 16.89 -3.20
CA ASN A 78 0.09 18.09 -3.30
C ASN A 78 -0.54 19.31 -2.63
N ARG A 79 -1.64 19.13 -1.88
CA ARG A 79 -2.19 20.20 -1.08
C ARG A 79 -1.18 20.61 -0.01
N GLU A 80 -1.12 21.91 0.25
CA GLU A 80 -0.35 22.41 1.39
C GLU A 80 -1.07 22.03 2.68
N TYR A 81 -0.54 21.02 3.37
CA TYR A 81 -0.96 20.67 4.71
C TYR A 81 0.00 21.33 5.71
N ALA A 82 -0.58 21.99 6.71
CA ALA A 82 0.16 22.54 7.85
C ALA A 82 0.51 21.43 8.83
N GLY A 83 1.58 21.64 9.62
CA GLY A 83 2.03 20.72 10.66
C GLY A 83 3.13 19.77 10.21
N ASN A 84 3.32 18.70 10.99
CA ASN A 84 4.42 17.75 10.90
C ASN A 84 3.90 16.33 10.60
N THR A 85 2.62 16.16 10.27
CA THR A 85 2.06 14.87 9.87
C THR A 85 2.46 14.52 8.44
N LEU A 86 3.11 13.38 8.25
CA LEU A 86 3.31 12.73 6.96
C LEU A 86 2.22 11.72 6.68
N ALA A 87 1.93 11.46 5.41
CA ALA A 87 0.94 10.48 4.97
C ALA A 87 1.47 9.59 3.85
N ASP A 88 1.38 8.27 4.03
CA ASP A 88 1.33 7.33 2.92
C ASP A 88 -0.04 7.48 2.22
N SER A 89 0.00 8.02 1.01
CA SER A 89 -1.19 8.38 0.23
C SER A 89 -1.85 7.18 -0.48
N CYS A 90 -1.58 5.95 -0.04
CA CYS A 90 -2.18 4.71 -0.53
C CYS A 90 -3.67 4.57 -0.12
N GLY A 91 -4.06 5.04 1.07
CA GLY A 91 -5.43 4.99 1.59
C GLY A 91 -5.81 3.65 2.25
N TRP A 92 -4.96 2.63 2.15
CA TRP A 92 -5.31 1.27 2.58
C TRP A 92 -5.24 1.07 4.10
N PHE A 93 -4.28 1.72 4.77
CA PHE A 93 -4.05 1.58 6.20
C PHE A 93 -4.95 2.48 7.07
N GLY A 94 -5.81 3.30 6.45
CA GLY A 94 -6.68 4.23 7.16
C GLY A 94 -5.85 5.19 8.01
N ARG A 95 -6.18 5.32 9.31
CA ARG A 95 -5.41 6.18 10.23
C ARG A 95 -3.96 5.76 10.43
N ARG A 96 -3.61 4.49 10.18
CA ARG A 96 -2.23 3.99 10.37
C ARG A 96 -1.26 4.41 9.26
N GLN A 97 -1.73 5.19 8.28
CA GLN A 97 -0.91 5.74 7.21
C GLN A 97 -0.38 7.15 7.51
N PHE A 98 -0.74 7.72 8.68
CA PHE A 98 -0.25 9.03 9.11
C PHE A 98 0.87 8.87 10.12
N PHE A 99 1.97 9.55 9.90
CA PHE A 99 3.20 9.39 10.66
C PHE A 99 3.71 10.74 11.14
N ASP A 100 4.50 10.75 12.21
CA ASP A 100 5.24 11.93 12.63
C ASP A 100 6.45 12.15 11.69
N GLU A 101 6.62 13.35 11.15
CA GLU A 101 7.78 13.74 10.35
C GLU A 101 9.09 13.51 11.09
N GLU A 102 9.11 13.65 12.43
CA GLU A 102 10.30 13.41 13.25
C GLU A 102 10.86 11.99 13.06
N TRP A 103 10.01 11.00 12.79
CA TRP A 103 10.44 9.60 12.60
C TRP A 103 11.34 9.43 11.36
N PHE A 104 11.31 10.39 10.44
CA PHE A 104 12.00 10.35 9.15
C PHE A 104 13.08 11.42 8.99
N ARG A 105 13.33 12.27 10.00
CA ARG A 105 14.33 13.35 9.91
C ARG A 105 15.77 12.86 9.78
N SER A 106 16.06 11.70 10.36
CA SER A 106 17.38 11.09 10.43
C SER A 106 17.31 9.62 9.99
N SER A 107 18.47 9.05 9.69
CA SER A 107 18.58 7.64 9.31
C SER A 107 19.59 6.92 10.18
N THR A 108 19.32 5.63 10.41
CA THR A 108 20.20 4.71 11.11
C THR A 108 20.45 3.46 10.26
N MET A 109 21.58 2.80 10.46
CA MET A 109 21.93 1.59 9.71
C MET A 109 21.38 0.36 10.43
N VAL A 110 20.43 -0.34 9.81
CA VAL A 110 19.81 -1.56 10.33
C VAL A 110 20.35 -2.77 9.59
N GLY A 111 20.65 -3.83 10.34
CA GLY A 111 21.08 -5.11 9.77
C GLY A 111 19.90 -5.86 9.16
N MET A 112 20.05 -6.36 7.93
CA MET A 112 19.09 -7.27 7.30
C MET A 112 19.85 -8.33 6.51
N GLY A 113 19.71 -9.60 6.91
CA GLY A 113 20.54 -10.69 6.38
C GLY A 113 22.02 -10.42 6.63
N SER A 114 22.83 -10.53 5.58
CA SER A 114 24.27 -10.18 5.62
C SER A 114 24.56 -8.70 5.35
N GLY A 115 23.54 -7.90 5.05
CA GLY A 115 23.67 -6.50 4.67
C GLY A 115 23.33 -5.52 5.79
N LYS A 116 23.74 -4.26 5.63
CA LYS A 116 23.28 -3.11 6.41
C LYS A 116 22.58 -2.13 5.48
N PHE A 117 21.40 -1.66 5.87
CA PHE A 117 20.59 -0.76 5.07
C PHE A 117 20.20 0.48 5.88
N PRO A 118 20.15 1.67 5.26
CA PRO A 118 19.62 2.84 5.94
C PRO A 118 18.12 2.66 6.15
N ALA A 119 17.66 2.94 7.36
CA ALA A 119 16.26 3.04 7.73
C ALA A 119 16.03 4.37 8.46
N PRO A 120 14.80 4.91 8.46
CA PRO A 120 14.44 6.05 9.31
C PRO A 120 14.79 5.74 10.78
N GLU A 121 15.25 6.72 11.56
CA GLU A 121 15.54 6.50 12.98
C GLU A 121 14.29 6.01 13.74
N GLY A 122 13.11 6.56 13.40
CA GLY A 122 11.83 6.15 13.95
C GLY A 122 11.20 4.91 13.29
N PHE A 123 11.97 4.06 12.59
CA PHE A 123 11.41 2.93 11.84
C PHE A 123 10.56 1.99 12.71
N ASP A 124 10.94 1.74 13.98
CA ASP A 124 10.18 0.85 14.86
C ASP A 124 8.79 1.42 15.16
N HIS A 125 8.67 2.73 15.38
CA HIS A 125 7.37 3.40 15.59
C HIS A 125 6.49 3.30 14.34
N PHE A 126 7.08 3.57 13.18
CA PHE A 126 6.42 3.42 11.88
C PHE A 126 5.89 1.99 11.68
N LEU A 127 6.75 0.97 11.86
CA LEU A 127 6.38 -0.43 11.66
C LEU A 127 5.32 -0.90 12.66
N ARG A 128 5.43 -0.52 13.94
CA ARG A 128 4.40 -0.84 14.94
C ARG A 128 3.06 -0.18 14.64
N LEU A 129 3.08 1.08 14.17
CA LEU A 129 1.85 1.76 13.78
C LEU A 129 1.17 1.06 12.61
N THR A 130 1.93 0.69 11.58
CA THR A 130 1.38 0.11 10.35
C THR A 130 0.98 -1.36 10.55
N TYR A 131 1.88 -2.18 11.09
CA TYR A 131 1.75 -3.64 11.14
C TYR A 131 1.37 -4.20 12.51
N GLY A 132 1.45 -3.41 13.58
CA GLY A 132 1.22 -3.89 14.95
C GLY A 132 2.44 -4.60 15.52
N ASP A 133 2.24 -5.77 16.12
CA ASP A 133 3.36 -6.59 16.63
C ASP A 133 4.07 -7.34 15.49
N TYR A 134 4.90 -6.60 14.75
CA TYR A 134 5.57 -7.09 13.55
C TYR A 134 6.78 -7.99 13.83
N MET A 135 7.27 -8.01 15.08
CA MET A 135 8.45 -8.79 15.48
C MET A 135 8.09 -10.20 15.91
N THR A 136 6.84 -10.45 16.29
CA THR A 136 6.33 -11.77 16.59
C THR A 136 5.88 -12.42 15.28
N PRO A 137 6.52 -13.52 14.83
CA PRO A 137 6.07 -14.22 13.64
C PRO A 137 4.65 -14.77 13.86
N PRO A 138 3.82 -14.83 12.81
CA PRO A 138 2.49 -15.41 12.94
C PRO A 138 2.59 -16.91 13.30
N PRO A 139 1.52 -17.53 13.82
CA PRO A 139 1.45 -18.97 14.07
C PRO A 139 1.89 -19.82 12.85
N ALA A 140 2.44 -21.02 13.10
CA ALA A 140 3.04 -21.85 12.04
C ALA A 140 2.06 -22.23 10.92
N ASP A 141 0.80 -22.50 11.27
CA ASP A 141 -0.29 -22.78 10.33
C ASP A 141 -0.56 -21.57 9.41
N GLN A 142 -0.54 -20.36 9.96
CA GLN A 142 -0.68 -19.13 9.16
C GLN A 142 0.54 -18.90 8.27
N GLN A 143 1.74 -19.22 8.74
CA GLN A 143 2.95 -19.14 7.91
C GLN A 143 2.86 -20.10 6.72
N GLU A 144 2.42 -21.35 6.93
CA GLU A 144 2.23 -22.34 5.85
C GLU A 144 1.22 -21.86 4.81
N ASP A 145 0.12 -21.26 5.24
CA ASP A 145 -0.88 -20.68 4.33
C ASP A 145 -0.32 -19.52 3.50
N GLU A 146 0.41 -18.59 4.13
CA GLU A 146 1.08 -17.48 3.44
C GLU A 146 2.14 -17.99 2.45
N PHE A 147 2.95 -18.99 2.83
CA PHE A 147 3.92 -19.60 1.92
C PHE A 147 3.26 -20.30 0.73
N ARG A 148 2.11 -20.96 0.95
CA ARG A 148 1.34 -21.59 -0.13
C ARG A 148 0.81 -20.55 -1.13
N ILE A 149 0.29 -19.42 -0.63
CA ILE A 149 -0.13 -18.29 -1.46
C ILE A 149 1.08 -17.71 -2.20
N ALA A 150 2.20 -17.49 -1.51
CA ALA A 150 3.42 -16.96 -2.08
C ALA A 150 3.95 -17.85 -3.23
N ASP A 151 3.99 -19.16 -3.01
CA ASP A 151 4.42 -20.14 -4.01
C ASP A 151 3.50 -20.14 -5.23
N GLN A 152 2.18 -20.18 -5.01
CA GLN A 152 1.20 -20.22 -6.09
C GLN A 152 1.22 -18.96 -6.96
N TYR A 153 1.25 -17.77 -6.34
CA TYR A 153 1.02 -16.51 -7.05
C TYR A 153 2.30 -15.76 -7.41
N TYR A 154 3.43 -16.05 -6.77
CA TYR A 154 4.69 -15.35 -7.01
C TYR A 154 5.80 -16.30 -7.45
N LEU A 155 6.12 -17.35 -6.67
CA LEU A 155 7.31 -18.16 -6.97
C LEU A 155 7.14 -19.01 -8.24
N LYS A 156 6.02 -19.74 -8.38
CA LYS A 156 5.76 -20.56 -9.57
C LYS A 156 5.76 -19.74 -10.86
N PRO A 157 5.04 -18.61 -10.97
CA PRO A 157 5.13 -17.77 -12.16
C PRO A 157 6.56 -17.28 -12.45
N LEU A 158 7.31 -16.89 -11.41
CA LEU A 158 8.69 -16.41 -11.57
C LEU A 158 9.65 -17.51 -12.05
N ARG A 159 9.50 -18.75 -11.57
CA ARG A 159 10.24 -19.92 -12.08
C ARG A 159 9.87 -20.23 -13.53
N GLN A 160 8.58 -20.16 -13.88
CA GLN A 160 8.10 -20.43 -15.25
C GLN A 160 8.67 -19.45 -16.29
N ILE A 161 8.97 -18.21 -15.88
CA ILE A 161 9.60 -17.20 -16.75
C ILE A 161 11.12 -17.11 -16.58
N GLY A 162 11.73 -18.05 -15.83
CA GLY A 162 13.19 -18.17 -15.69
C GLY A 162 13.86 -17.09 -14.84
N ILE A 163 13.13 -16.39 -13.98
CA ILE A 163 13.70 -15.38 -13.06
C ILE A 163 14.29 -16.04 -11.80
N LEU A 164 13.66 -17.13 -11.35
CA LEU A 164 14.12 -17.91 -10.20
C LEU A 164 14.52 -19.29 -10.68
N ASP A 165 15.57 -19.83 -10.05
CA ASP A 165 15.97 -21.23 -10.24
C ASP A 165 14.81 -22.16 -9.86
N ALA A 166 14.75 -23.30 -10.57
CA ALA A 166 13.69 -24.29 -10.44
C ALA A 166 13.63 -24.88 -9.02
#